data_AF-A0A2M8FEA4-F1
#
_entry.id   AF-A0A2M8FEA4-F1
#
_cell.length_a   1.000
_cell.length_b   1.000
_cell.length_c   1.000
_cell.angle_alpha   90.00
_cell.angle_beta   90.00
_cell.angle_gamma   90.00
#
_symmetry.space_group_name_H-M   'P 1'
#
loop_
_entity.id
_entity.type
_entity.pdbx_description
1 polymer ?
#
loop_
_entity_poly.entity_id
_entity_poly.type
_entity_poly.pdbx_seq_one_letter_code
_entity_poly.pdbx_strand_id
1 'polypeptide(L)'
;MSHTHHDHDHHHNIDFKTSFTVTPEPGSQVKIAGEIPFSELEEEREAAIKHLGASLKLDGFRPGHIPTAVIEKHLGEMTILAEMAERAIGHMYPHILEAHAVDAIGYPQISITKIAAGNPLGFTATVAVMPTITLPDYKQIAKTTNLGKESTDVTDADVEKQIADILRQKMAYDRLQAKAAAKNVAQGIDEPADLPTPESEQAKVVETEEDFSKLPLPELTDDLVKTLGQPG
;
A
#
# COMPACT_ATOMS: atom_id res chain seq x y z
N MET A 1 3.45 -31.82 20.76
CA MET A 1 2.10 -31.63 21.30
C MET A 1 1.20 -31.27 20.14
N SER A 2 0.46 -32.26 19.63
CA SER A 2 -0.48 -32.12 18.52
C SER A 2 -1.72 -31.39 19.03
N HIS A 3 -1.92 -30.15 18.59
CA HIS A 3 -3.12 -29.39 18.90
C HIS A 3 -4.24 -29.91 17.99
N THR A 4 -5.11 -30.76 18.53
CA THR A 4 -6.34 -31.18 17.85
C THR A 4 -7.26 -29.96 17.79
N HIS A 5 -7.40 -29.34 16.61
CA HIS A 5 -8.51 -28.45 16.31
C HIS A 5 -9.77 -29.30 16.35
N HIS A 6 -10.60 -29.09 17.36
CA HIS A 6 -11.96 -29.63 17.38
C HIS A 6 -12.77 -28.65 16.52
N ASP A 7 -12.83 -28.89 15.21
CA ASP A 7 -13.84 -28.24 14.37
C ASP A 7 -15.19 -28.78 14.83
N HIS A 8 -15.84 -28.02 15.73
CA HIS A 8 -17.28 -28.15 15.88
C HIS A 8 -17.87 -27.60 14.58
N ASP A 9 -18.33 -28.51 13.70
CA ASP A 9 -19.23 -28.15 12.62
C ASP A 9 -20.50 -27.58 13.26
N HIS A 10 -20.52 -26.25 13.42
CA HIS A 10 -21.72 -25.53 13.81
C HIS A 10 -22.66 -25.56 12.60
N HIS A 11 -23.64 -26.46 12.63
CA HIS A 11 -24.70 -26.51 11.64
C HIS A 11 -25.61 -25.31 11.83
N HIS A 12 -25.23 -24.16 11.27
CA HIS A 12 -26.10 -22.99 11.27
C HIS A 12 -27.34 -23.26 10.43
N ASN A 13 -28.50 -23.26 11.08
CA ASN A 13 -29.79 -23.47 10.44
C ASN A 13 -30.44 -22.13 10.08
N ILE A 14 -29.64 -21.18 9.59
CA ILE A 14 -30.08 -19.85 9.16
C ILE A 14 -29.73 -19.66 7.69
N ASP A 15 -30.70 -19.21 6.91
CA ASP A 15 -30.42 -18.68 5.57
C ASP A 15 -29.88 -17.24 5.67
N PHE A 16 -28.55 -17.13 5.62
CA PHE A 16 -27.83 -15.86 5.71
C PHE A 16 -28.15 -14.86 4.59
N LYS A 17 -28.78 -15.29 3.49
CA LYS A 17 -29.16 -14.38 2.40
C LYS A 17 -30.50 -13.71 2.62
N THR A 18 -31.42 -14.37 3.32
CA THR A 18 -32.81 -13.89 3.46
C THR A 18 -33.04 -13.17 4.79
N SER A 19 -32.30 -13.53 5.84
CA SER A 19 -32.48 -12.98 7.19
C SER A 19 -31.74 -11.66 7.46
N PHE A 20 -30.85 -11.24 6.56
CA PHE A 20 -29.99 -10.08 6.74
C PHE A 20 -30.16 -9.09 5.59
N THR A 21 -30.36 -7.82 5.93
CA THR A 21 -30.45 -6.72 4.97
C THR A 21 -29.17 -5.91 4.99
N VAL A 22 -28.59 -5.73 3.81
CA VAL A 22 -27.35 -4.99 3.60
C VAL A 22 -27.71 -3.67 2.91
N THR A 23 -27.54 -2.56 3.62
CA THR A 23 -27.87 -1.21 3.11
C THR A 23 -26.61 -0.37 3.00
N PRO A 24 -26.28 0.21 1.82
CA PRO A 24 -25.14 1.09 1.68
C PRO A 24 -25.38 2.45 2.35
N GLU A 25 -24.39 2.95 3.07
CA GLU A 25 -24.37 4.26 3.72
C GLU A 25 -23.29 5.19 3.13
N PRO A 26 -23.44 6.52 3.28
CA PRO A 26 -22.43 7.48 2.82
C PRO A 26 -21.05 7.21 3.43
N GLY A 27 -19.99 7.48 2.66
CA GLY A 27 -18.61 7.33 3.15
C GLY A 27 -18.02 5.93 3.00
N SER A 28 -18.48 5.15 2.01
CA SER A 28 -18.03 3.77 1.77
C SER A 28 -18.29 2.87 2.98
N GLN A 29 -19.48 3.01 3.57
CA GLN A 29 -19.92 2.19 4.68
C GLN A 29 -21.14 1.37 4.27
N VAL A 30 -21.33 0.24 4.90
CA VAL A 30 -22.47 -0.64 4.72
C VAL A 30 -23.01 -0.99 6.10
N LYS A 31 -24.32 -0.85 6.23
CA LYS A 31 -25.07 -1.23 7.41
C LYS A 31 -25.77 -2.56 7.16
N ILE A 32 -25.41 -3.56 7.95
CA ILE A 32 -26.03 -4.88 7.98
C ILE A 32 -27.01 -4.89 9.14
N ALA A 33 -28.27 -5.21 8.88
CA ALA A 33 -29.29 -5.39 9.91
C ALA A 33 -29.90 -6.79 9.79
N GLY A 34 -30.11 -7.46 10.91
CA GLY A 34 -30.79 -8.74 10.91
C GLY A 34 -31.18 -9.24 12.29
N GLU A 35 -31.88 -10.37 12.27
CA GLU A 35 -32.37 -11.05 13.46
C GLU A 35 -31.78 -12.46 13.52
N ILE A 36 -31.21 -12.82 14.68
CA ILE A 36 -30.68 -14.17 14.95
C ILE A 36 -31.72 -14.91 15.81
N PRO A 37 -32.15 -16.13 15.41
CA PRO A 37 -33.09 -16.92 16.18
C PRO A 37 -32.49 -17.35 17.53
N PHE A 38 -33.36 -17.53 18.52
CA PHE A 38 -32.92 -17.88 19.88
C PHE A 38 -32.20 -19.23 19.98
N SER A 39 -32.51 -20.19 19.10
CA SER A 39 -31.86 -21.51 19.08
C SER A 39 -30.34 -21.42 18.93
N GLU A 40 -29.86 -20.50 18.08
CA GLU A 40 -28.42 -20.33 17.80
C GLU A 40 -27.73 -19.58 18.95
N LEU A 41 -28.47 -18.71 19.66
CA LEU A 41 -27.97 -18.08 20.88
C LEU A 41 -27.81 -19.09 22.01
N GLU A 42 -28.76 -20.02 22.14
CA GLU A 42 -28.78 -21.02 23.20
C GLU A 42 -27.58 -21.98 23.12
N GLU A 43 -27.14 -22.32 21.91
CA GLU A 43 -25.92 -23.11 21.69
C GLU A 43 -24.66 -22.42 22.25
N GLU A 44 -24.61 -21.08 22.17
CA GLU A 44 -23.51 -20.28 22.71
C GLU A 44 -23.60 -20.03 24.23
N ARG A 45 -24.68 -20.46 24.89
CA ARG A 45 -24.90 -20.21 26.34
C ARG A 45 -23.78 -20.78 27.20
N GLU A 46 -23.39 -22.03 26.98
CA GLU A 46 -22.36 -22.69 27.79
C GLU A 46 -20.99 -22.01 27.59
N ALA A 47 -20.66 -21.68 26.35
CA ALA A 47 -19.42 -20.98 25.99
C ALA A 47 -19.37 -19.57 26.61
N ALA A 48 -20.48 -18.83 26.56
CA ALA A 48 -20.62 -17.51 27.18
C ALA A 48 -20.39 -17.56 28.70
N ILE A 49 -21.01 -18.51 29.40
CA ILE A 49 -20.84 -18.60 30.87
C ILE A 49 -19.41 -18.99 31.24
N LYS A 50 -18.79 -19.90 30.48
CA LYS A 50 -17.38 -20.28 30.69
C LYS A 50 -16.45 -19.09 30.49
N HIS A 51 -16.70 -18.26 29.48
CA HIS A 51 -15.91 -17.06 29.21
C HIS A 51 -16.06 -16.01 30.31
N LEU A 52 -17.29 -15.70 30.71
CA LEU A 52 -17.56 -14.79 31.82
C LEU A 52 -16.98 -15.30 33.14
N GLY A 53 -17.05 -16.61 33.38
CA GLY A 53 -16.49 -17.25 34.57
C GLY A 53 -14.96 -17.20 34.65
N ALA A 54 -14.27 -17.08 33.51
CA ALA A 54 -12.82 -17.01 33.46
C ALA A 54 -12.27 -15.68 33.98
N SER A 55 -12.99 -14.58 33.74
CA SER A 55 -12.62 -13.23 34.19
C SER A 55 -13.21 -12.85 35.56
N LEU A 56 -14.27 -13.54 35.98
CA LEU A 56 -14.96 -13.28 37.24
C LEU A 56 -14.13 -13.69 38.47
N LYS A 57 -14.10 -12.82 39.48
CA LYS A 57 -13.53 -13.08 40.80
C LYS A 57 -14.65 -13.18 41.83
N LEU A 58 -14.82 -14.35 42.43
CA LEU A 58 -15.78 -14.58 43.52
C LEU A 58 -15.06 -15.08 44.76
N ASP A 59 -15.51 -14.61 45.92
CA ASP A 59 -14.96 -15.03 47.21
C ASP A 59 -15.19 -16.54 47.42
N GLY A 60 -14.18 -17.24 47.92
CA GLY A 60 -14.19 -18.69 48.10
C GLY A 60 -13.89 -19.54 46.86
N PHE A 61 -13.79 -18.97 45.65
CA PHE A 61 -13.46 -19.72 44.43
C PHE A 61 -12.17 -19.23 43.77
N ARG A 62 -11.35 -20.17 43.30
CA ARG A 62 -10.16 -19.83 42.50
C ARG A 62 -10.61 -19.28 41.14
N PRO A 63 -10.02 -18.17 40.66
CA PRO A 63 -10.35 -17.59 39.36
C PRO A 63 -10.37 -18.66 38.25
N GLY A 64 -11.42 -18.67 37.43
CA GLY A 64 -11.63 -19.62 36.33
C GLY A 64 -12.15 -21.00 36.72
N HIS A 65 -12.33 -21.31 38.01
CA HIS A 65 -12.88 -22.58 38.49
C HIS A 65 -14.15 -22.39 39.33
N ILE A 66 -15.03 -21.50 38.87
CA ILE A 66 -16.33 -21.25 39.49
C ILE A 66 -17.37 -22.14 38.80
N PRO A 67 -18.21 -22.88 39.54
CA PRO A 67 -19.30 -23.65 38.94
C PRO A 67 -20.31 -22.77 38.20
N THR A 68 -20.80 -23.23 37.06
CA THR A 68 -21.74 -22.55 36.15
C THR A 68 -22.96 -21.98 36.89
N ALA A 69 -23.57 -22.78 37.77
CA ALA A 69 -24.74 -22.37 38.55
C ALA A 69 -24.49 -21.20 39.53
N VAL A 70 -23.25 -21.01 39.98
CA VAL A 70 -22.87 -19.88 40.85
C VAL A 70 -22.66 -18.62 40.01
N ILE A 71 -22.05 -18.76 38.83
CA ILE A 71 -21.84 -17.67 37.88
C ILE A 71 -23.18 -17.07 37.44
N GLU A 72 -24.14 -17.93 37.10
CA GLU A 72 -25.50 -17.51 36.67
C GLU A 72 -26.22 -16.68 37.74
N LYS A 73 -26.15 -17.12 39.01
CA LYS A 73 -26.75 -16.39 40.13
C LYS A 73 -26.10 -15.04 40.38
N HIS A 74 -24.82 -14.90 40.09
CA HIS A 74 -24.07 -13.68 40.39
C HIS A 74 -24.18 -12.63 39.27
N LEU A 75 -24.01 -13.04 38.01
CA LEU A 75 -24.00 -12.13 36.85
C LEU A 75 -25.40 -11.74 36.38
N GLY A 76 -26.41 -12.54 36.72
CA GLY A 76 -27.77 -12.36 36.25
C GLY A 76 -27.94 -12.74 34.78
N GLU A 77 -29.18 -13.03 34.40
CA GLU A 77 -29.52 -13.54 33.07
C GLU A 77 -29.22 -12.54 31.95
N MET A 78 -29.42 -11.23 32.20
CA MET A 78 -29.21 -10.19 31.19
C MET A 78 -27.74 -10.10 30.73
N THR A 79 -26.79 -10.22 31.65
CA THR A 79 -25.35 -10.18 31.33
C THR A 79 -24.94 -11.39 30.50
N ILE A 80 -25.49 -12.56 30.84
CA ILE A 80 -25.25 -13.80 30.09
C ILE A 80 -25.83 -13.70 28.69
N LEU A 81 -27.05 -13.18 28.55
CA LEU A 81 -27.68 -12.96 27.24
C LEU A 81 -26.83 -12.00 26.38
N ALA A 82 -26.31 -10.92 26.95
CA ALA A 82 -25.48 -9.97 26.21
C ALA A 82 -24.18 -10.62 25.69
N GLU A 83 -23.52 -11.43 26.51
CA GLU A 83 -22.32 -12.19 26.10
C GLU A 83 -22.66 -13.23 25.03
N MET A 84 -23.76 -13.96 25.18
CA MET A 84 -24.26 -14.91 24.17
C MET A 84 -24.49 -14.20 22.84
N ALA A 85 -25.11 -13.02 22.88
CA ALA A 85 -25.37 -12.21 21.70
C ALA A 85 -24.08 -11.78 21.00
N GLU A 86 -23.10 -11.29 21.75
CA GLU A 86 -21.82 -10.84 21.19
C GLU A 86 -21.05 -12.01 20.54
N ARG A 87 -21.03 -13.17 21.20
CA ARG A 87 -20.41 -14.40 20.65
C ARG A 87 -21.10 -14.88 19.39
N ALA A 88 -22.42 -15.02 19.42
CA ALA A 88 -23.19 -15.46 18.27
C ALA A 88 -23.02 -14.51 17.08
N ILE A 89 -23.07 -13.19 17.30
CA ILE A 89 -22.81 -12.22 16.23
C ILE A 89 -21.38 -12.39 15.70
N GLY A 90 -20.38 -12.54 16.57
CA GLY A 90 -18.99 -12.74 16.17
C GLY A 90 -18.78 -13.99 15.30
N HIS A 91 -19.50 -15.08 15.60
CA HIS A 91 -19.46 -16.32 14.82
C HIS A 91 -20.23 -16.20 13.50
N MET A 92 -21.41 -15.56 13.50
CA MET A 92 -22.25 -15.41 12.29
C MET A 92 -21.68 -14.37 11.32
N TYR A 93 -21.00 -13.35 11.81
CA TYR A 93 -20.58 -12.20 11.02
C TYR A 93 -19.71 -12.57 9.79
N PRO A 94 -18.66 -13.41 9.92
CA PRO A 94 -17.90 -13.88 8.76
C PRO A 94 -18.76 -14.59 7.71
N HIS A 95 -19.71 -15.42 8.14
CA HIS A 95 -20.63 -16.13 7.24
C HIS A 95 -21.58 -15.18 6.52
N ILE A 96 -22.04 -14.11 7.18
CA ILE A 96 -22.86 -13.07 6.56
C ILE A 96 -22.06 -12.32 5.49
N LEU A 97 -20.80 -11.97 5.77
CA LEU A 97 -19.94 -11.30 4.78
C LEU A 97 -19.72 -12.16 3.54
N GLU A 98 -19.46 -13.46 3.73
CA GLU A 98 -19.29 -14.41 2.63
C GLU A 98 -20.57 -14.58 1.81
N ALA A 99 -21.73 -14.71 2.47
CA ALA A 99 -23.01 -14.90 1.81
C ALA A 99 -23.43 -13.69 0.94
N HIS A 100 -23.07 -12.47 1.36
CA HIS A 100 -23.38 -11.21 0.66
C HIS A 100 -22.22 -10.67 -0.18
N ALA A 101 -21.11 -11.41 -0.28
CA ALA A 101 -19.89 -11.01 -1.00
C ALA A 101 -19.43 -9.57 -0.65
N VAL A 102 -19.45 -9.24 0.64
CA VAL A 102 -19.09 -7.91 1.15
C VAL A 102 -17.61 -7.88 1.53
N ASP A 103 -16.82 -7.12 0.78
CA ASP A 103 -15.41 -6.86 1.09
C ASP A 103 -15.28 -5.81 2.21
N ALA A 104 -15.44 -6.29 3.44
CA ALA A 104 -15.27 -5.50 4.67
C ALA A 104 -13.81 -5.11 4.92
N ILE A 105 -13.57 -3.83 5.17
CA ILE A 105 -12.28 -3.29 5.57
C ILE A 105 -12.37 -2.84 7.03
N GLY A 106 -11.86 -3.68 7.94
CA GLY A 106 -11.75 -3.38 9.35
C GLY A 106 -12.83 -4.04 10.23
N TYR A 107 -12.83 -3.66 11.50
CA TYR A 107 -13.75 -4.22 12.49
C TYR A 107 -15.13 -3.57 12.37
N PRO A 108 -16.22 -4.37 12.43
CA PRO A 108 -17.57 -3.82 12.42
C PRO A 108 -17.89 -3.10 13.73
N GLN A 109 -18.66 -2.02 13.64
CA GLN A 109 -19.33 -1.45 14.79
C GLN A 109 -20.68 -2.15 14.99
N ILE A 110 -20.75 -3.02 15.99
CA ILE A 110 -21.93 -3.81 16.32
C ILE A 110 -22.77 -3.08 17.37
N SER A 111 -24.09 -3.02 17.15
CA SER A 111 -25.06 -2.50 18.11
C SER A 111 -26.24 -3.46 18.21
N ILE A 112 -26.56 -3.86 19.44
CA ILE A 112 -27.71 -4.73 19.74
C ILE A 112 -28.95 -3.84 19.84
N THR A 113 -29.95 -4.09 19.00
CA THR A 113 -31.20 -3.30 18.96
C THR A 113 -32.27 -3.91 19.86
N LYS A 114 -32.34 -5.24 19.93
CA LYS A 114 -33.32 -5.97 20.75
C LYS A 114 -32.68 -7.22 21.32
N ILE A 115 -32.77 -7.38 22.63
CA ILE A 115 -32.32 -8.59 23.33
C ILE A 115 -33.32 -8.93 24.43
N ALA A 116 -33.85 -10.15 24.38
CA ALA A 116 -34.75 -10.69 25.39
C ALA A 116 -34.66 -12.22 25.40
N ALA A 117 -34.79 -12.82 26.58
CA ALA A 117 -34.83 -14.27 26.72
C ALA A 117 -35.96 -14.87 25.88
N GLY A 118 -35.67 -15.94 25.13
CA GLY A 118 -36.64 -16.65 24.28
C GLY A 118 -37.10 -15.89 23.03
N ASN A 119 -36.58 -14.70 22.75
CA ASN A 119 -36.90 -13.94 21.54
C ASN A 119 -35.68 -13.89 20.59
N PRO A 120 -35.89 -13.65 19.29
CA PRO A 120 -34.80 -13.36 18.36
C PRO A 120 -33.99 -12.14 18.80
N LEU A 121 -32.66 -12.23 18.63
CA LEU A 121 -31.74 -11.13 18.84
C LEU A 121 -31.70 -10.24 17.61
N GLY A 122 -32.10 -8.98 17.76
CA GLY A 122 -31.96 -7.98 16.71
C GLY A 122 -30.62 -7.25 16.84
N PHE A 123 -29.83 -7.17 15.77
CA PHE A 123 -28.58 -6.41 15.75
C PHE A 123 -28.39 -5.61 14.47
N THR A 124 -27.54 -4.60 14.56
CA THR A 124 -27.03 -3.83 13.43
C THR A 124 -25.51 -3.80 13.48
N ALA A 125 -24.86 -4.10 12.36
CA ALA A 125 -23.42 -3.99 12.20
C ALA A 125 -23.11 -2.98 11.09
N THR A 126 -22.35 -1.93 11.41
CA THR A 126 -21.85 -0.98 10.42
C THR A 126 -20.40 -1.30 10.11
N VAL A 127 -20.06 -1.47 8.84
CA VAL A 127 -18.71 -1.81 8.39
C VAL A 127 -18.30 -0.93 7.22
N ALA A 128 -17.03 -0.52 7.18
CA ALA A 128 -16.47 0.16 6.02
C ALA A 128 -16.18 -0.87 4.92
N VAL A 129 -16.56 -0.58 3.68
CA VAL A 129 -16.36 -1.45 2.52
C VAL A 129 -15.47 -0.78 1.50
N MET A 130 -14.79 -1.60 0.69
CA MET A 130 -14.07 -1.05 -0.47
C MET A 130 -15.07 -0.46 -1.47
N PRO A 131 -14.97 0.83 -1.82
CA PRO A 131 -15.83 1.37 -2.86
C PRO A 131 -15.47 0.74 -4.21
N THR A 132 -16.48 0.32 -4.96
CA THR A 132 -16.30 -0.05 -6.37
C THR A 132 -15.93 1.18 -7.18
N ILE A 133 -14.65 1.32 -7.52
CA ILE A 133 -14.17 2.39 -8.40
C ILE A 133 -14.53 2.02 -9.84
N THR A 134 -15.45 2.77 -10.43
CA THR A 134 -15.69 2.71 -11.88
C THR A 134 -14.83 3.78 -12.54
N LEU A 135 -13.81 3.35 -13.29
CA LEU A 135 -12.98 4.31 -14.02
C LEU A 135 -13.81 4.92 -15.17
N PRO A 136 -13.83 6.25 -15.32
CA PRO A 136 -14.39 6.88 -16.51
C PRO A 136 -13.56 6.49 -17.75
N ASP A 137 -14.07 6.77 -18.95
CA ASP A 137 -13.35 6.48 -20.21
C ASP A 137 -12.04 7.27 -20.29
N TYR A 138 -10.97 6.65 -19.80
CA TYR A 138 -9.64 7.21 -19.72
C TYR A 138 -9.09 7.61 -21.10
N LYS A 139 -9.59 7.00 -22.19
CA LYS A 139 -9.14 7.32 -23.55
C LYS A 139 -9.65 8.68 -23.99
N GLN A 140 -10.85 9.07 -23.58
CA GLN A 140 -11.38 10.40 -23.89
C GLN A 140 -10.63 11.48 -23.12
N ILE A 141 -10.34 11.24 -21.84
CA ILE A 141 -9.55 12.14 -21.00
C ILE A 141 -8.13 12.26 -21.55
N ALA A 142 -7.49 11.15 -21.93
CA ALA A 142 -6.16 11.18 -22.53
C ALA A 142 -6.15 11.96 -23.85
N LYS A 143 -7.18 11.84 -24.68
CA LYS A 143 -7.29 12.63 -25.92
C LYS A 143 -7.42 14.13 -25.63
N THR A 144 -8.28 14.54 -24.70
CA THR A 144 -8.43 15.96 -24.35
C THR A 144 -7.16 16.53 -23.75
N THR A 145 -6.46 15.79 -22.89
CA THR A 145 -5.18 16.22 -22.31
C THR A 145 -4.05 16.25 -23.34
N ASN A 146 -3.97 15.27 -24.25
CA ASN A 146 -2.93 15.22 -25.27
C ASN A 146 -3.13 16.25 -26.39
N LEU A 147 -4.37 16.71 -26.64
CA LEU A 147 -4.63 17.82 -27.57
C LEU A 147 -4.00 19.14 -27.11
N GLY A 148 -3.76 19.31 -25.80
CA GLY A 148 -3.09 20.49 -25.23
C GLY A 148 -1.58 20.33 -25.06
N LYS A 149 -1.00 19.17 -25.39
CA LYS A 149 0.46 19.00 -25.41
C LYS A 149 1.00 19.56 -26.72
N GLU A 150 1.86 20.57 -26.61
CA GLU A 150 2.68 20.99 -27.75
C GLU A 150 3.56 19.80 -28.17
N SER A 151 3.51 19.45 -29.46
CA SER A 151 4.45 18.47 -30.02
C SER A 151 5.84 19.08 -29.94
N THR A 152 6.69 18.52 -29.10
CA THR A 152 8.13 18.82 -29.13
C THR A 152 8.73 18.05 -30.29
N ASP A 153 8.57 18.59 -31.49
CA ASP A 153 9.25 18.06 -32.66
C ASP A 153 10.72 18.47 -32.57
N VAL A 154 11.61 17.48 -32.48
CA VAL A 154 13.05 17.71 -32.51
C VAL A 154 13.41 18.06 -33.95
N THR A 155 13.95 19.25 -34.18
CA THR A 155 14.37 19.66 -35.53
C THR A 155 15.77 19.15 -35.84
N ASP A 156 16.08 18.93 -37.13
CA ASP A 156 17.44 18.56 -37.56
C ASP A 156 18.47 19.60 -37.11
N ALA A 157 18.09 20.87 -37.02
CA ALA A 157 18.94 21.95 -36.50
C ALA A 157 19.27 21.79 -35.01
N ASP A 158 18.33 21.29 -34.19
CA ASP A 158 18.60 20.97 -32.79
C ASP A 158 19.60 19.83 -32.67
N VAL A 159 19.48 18.82 -33.54
CA VAL A 159 20.41 17.69 -33.61
C VAL A 159 21.82 18.15 -34.02
N GLU A 160 21.94 18.94 -35.08
CA GLU A 160 23.22 19.48 -35.55
C GLU A 160 23.90 20.35 -34.49
N LYS A 161 23.13 21.18 -33.78
CA LYS A 161 23.65 22.00 -32.67
C LYS A 161 24.23 21.14 -31.56
N GLN A 162 23.52 20.09 -31.14
CA GLN A 162 24.00 19.18 -30.12
C GLN A 162 25.25 18.41 -30.58
N ILE A 163 25.29 17.96 -31.83
CA ILE A 163 26.48 17.33 -32.42
C ILE A 163 27.67 18.30 -32.37
N ALA A 164 27.48 19.55 -32.79
CA ALA A 164 28.53 20.56 -32.75
C ALA A 164 29.03 20.84 -31.32
N ASP A 165 28.13 20.89 -30.34
CA ASP A 165 28.48 21.09 -28.94
C ASP A 165 29.30 19.92 -28.37
N ILE A 166 28.92 18.68 -28.69
CA ILE A 166 29.69 17.48 -28.30
C ILE A 166 31.10 17.50 -28.91
N LEU A 167 31.23 17.85 -30.19
CA LEU A 167 32.54 17.97 -30.85
C LEU A 167 33.42 19.05 -30.22
N ARG A 168 32.85 20.19 -29.83
CA ARG A 168 33.59 21.25 -29.13
C ARG A 168 34.10 20.78 -27.78
N GLN A 169 33.26 20.08 -27.02
CA GLN A 169 33.65 19.52 -25.72
C GLN A 169 34.79 18.51 -25.85
N LYS A 170 34.73 17.62 -26.84
CA LYS A 170 35.81 16.65 -27.11
C LYS A 170 37.12 17.35 -27.48
N MET A 171 37.09 18.34 -28.37
CA MET A 171 38.30 19.10 -28.72
C MET A 171 38.90 19.87 -27.55
N ALA A 172 38.06 20.45 -26.68
CA ALA A 172 38.54 21.10 -25.47
C ALA A 172 39.22 20.09 -24.55
N TYR A 173 38.63 18.91 -24.38
CA TYR A 173 39.17 17.82 -23.56
C TYR A 173 40.51 17.28 -24.10
N ASP A 174 40.61 16.98 -25.40
CA ASP A 174 41.84 16.47 -26.01
C ASP A 174 43.00 17.49 -25.93
N ARG A 175 42.69 18.78 -26.01
CA ARG A 175 43.68 19.85 -25.80
C ARG A 175 44.17 19.94 -24.36
N LEU A 176 43.27 19.79 -23.40
CA LEU A 176 43.64 19.73 -21.99
C LEU A 176 44.53 18.52 -21.72
N GLN A 177 44.19 17.36 -22.27
CA GLN A 177 45.05 16.16 -22.20
C GLN A 177 46.42 16.39 -22.82
N ALA A 178 46.49 16.98 -24.02
CA ALA A 178 47.76 17.28 -24.69
C ALA A 178 48.64 18.27 -23.90
N LYS A 179 48.04 19.30 -23.31
CA LYS A 179 48.74 20.25 -22.42
C LYS A 179 49.23 19.57 -21.14
N ALA A 180 48.42 18.71 -20.53
CA ALA A 180 48.81 17.94 -19.35
C ALA A 180 49.97 16.98 -19.66
N ALA A 181 49.91 16.25 -20.77
CA ALA A 181 50.98 15.36 -21.23
C ALA A 181 52.28 16.14 -21.49
N ALA A 182 52.22 17.28 -22.18
CA ALA A 182 53.40 18.12 -22.44
C ALA A 182 54.02 18.67 -21.14
N LYS A 183 53.19 19.03 -20.15
CA LYS A 183 53.65 19.48 -18.83
C LYS A 183 54.30 18.35 -18.03
N ASN A 184 53.75 17.14 -18.07
CA ASN A 184 54.34 15.95 -17.42
C ASN A 184 55.70 15.60 -18.05
N VAL A 185 55.81 15.65 -19.37
CA VAL A 185 57.07 15.46 -20.11
C VAL A 185 58.11 16.54 -19.74
N ALA A 186 57.71 17.80 -19.61
CA ALA A 186 58.61 18.88 -19.20
C ALA A 186 59.07 18.79 -17.73
N GLN A 187 58.32 18.10 -16.87
CA GLN A 187 58.61 17.94 -15.45
C GLN A 187 59.29 16.60 -15.09
N GLY A 188 59.52 15.71 -16.07
CA GLY A 188 60.22 14.45 -15.87
C GLY A 188 59.48 13.47 -14.94
N ILE A 189 58.15 13.55 -14.89
CA ILE A 189 57.29 12.70 -14.07
C ILE A 189 56.84 11.50 -14.91
N ASP A 190 57.22 10.29 -14.51
CA ASP A 190 56.97 9.02 -15.24
C ASP A 190 55.77 8.22 -14.67
N GLU A 191 55.03 8.81 -13.72
CA GLU A 191 53.77 8.25 -13.19
C GLU A 191 52.56 8.87 -13.90
N PRO A 192 51.47 8.10 -14.15
CA PRO A 192 50.24 8.63 -14.72
C PRO A 192 49.59 9.59 -13.72
N ALA A 193 49.90 10.87 -13.83
CA ALA A 193 49.25 11.91 -13.05
C ALA A 193 47.74 11.92 -13.38
N ASP A 194 46.92 12.01 -12.33
CA ASP A 194 45.47 12.07 -12.43
C ASP A 194 45.07 13.19 -13.42
N LEU A 195 44.39 12.81 -14.51
CA LEU A 195 44.14 13.73 -15.62
C LEU A 195 43.20 14.86 -15.15
N PRO A 196 43.52 16.14 -15.45
CA PRO A 196 42.64 17.23 -15.06
C PRO A 196 41.29 17.11 -15.78
N THR A 197 40.22 17.02 -15.01
CA THR A 197 38.85 17.11 -15.54
C THR A 197 38.52 18.56 -15.90
N PRO A 198 37.61 18.80 -16.85
CA PRO A 198 37.21 20.16 -17.25
C PRO A 198 36.74 21.05 -16.08
N GLU A 199 36.21 20.46 -15.02
CA GLU A 199 35.79 21.16 -13.79
C GLU A 199 36.97 21.68 -12.96
N SER A 200 38.12 20.99 -12.99
CA SER A 200 39.30 21.36 -12.19
C SER A 200 40.07 22.57 -12.74
N GLU A 201 39.99 22.82 -14.06
CA GLU A 201 40.65 23.94 -14.75
C GLU A 201 39.77 25.21 -14.81
N GLN A 202 38.44 25.08 -14.78
CA GLN A 202 37.53 26.24 -14.70
C GLN A 202 37.77 27.12 -13.46
N ALA A 203 38.32 26.55 -12.39
CA ALA A 203 38.69 27.29 -11.18
C ALA A 203 40.00 28.12 -11.29
N LYS A 204 40.74 28.03 -12.41
CA LYS A 204 42.07 28.65 -12.57
C LYS A 204 42.20 29.64 -13.74
N VAL A 205 41.09 30.02 -14.36
CA VAL A 205 41.09 30.89 -15.55
C VAL A 205 41.55 32.31 -15.20
N VAL A 206 42.84 32.59 -15.41
CA VAL A 206 43.37 33.94 -15.66
C VAL A 206 44.31 33.83 -16.87
N GLU A 207 43.97 34.59 -17.91
CA GLU A 207 44.82 35.05 -19.02
C GLU A 207 45.31 34.00 -20.05
N THR A 208 44.47 33.72 -21.04
CA THR A 208 44.85 33.81 -22.47
C THR A 208 43.59 33.80 -23.33
N GLU A 209 43.21 34.98 -23.82
CA GLU A 209 42.14 35.16 -24.80
C GLU A 209 42.61 34.64 -26.17
N GLU A 210 42.37 33.36 -26.45
CA GLU A 210 42.07 32.95 -27.81
C GLU A 210 40.60 32.55 -27.85
N ASP A 211 39.84 33.18 -28.75
CA ASP A 211 38.41 32.93 -28.94
C ASP A 211 38.24 31.54 -29.62
N PHE A 212 38.35 30.48 -28.82
CA PHE A 212 38.37 29.09 -29.29
C PHE A 212 37.05 28.65 -29.93
N SER A 213 36.01 29.47 -29.84
CA SER A 213 34.72 29.27 -30.51
C SER A 213 34.80 29.32 -32.05
N LYS A 214 35.91 29.83 -32.61
CA LYS A 214 36.12 30.06 -34.06
C LYS A 214 36.96 29.00 -34.78
N LEU A 215 37.39 27.93 -34.10
CA LEU A 215 38.14 26.87 -34.77
C LEU A 215 37.21 25.99 -35.62
N PRO A 216 37.67 25.54 -36.81
CA PRO A 216 36.88 24.67 -37.65
C PRO A 216 36.61 23.34 -36.93
N LEU A 217 35.33 22.95 -36.90
CA LEU A 217 34.91 21.65 -36.37
C LEU A 217 35.41 20.54 -37.30
N PRO A 218 35.95 19.42 -36.76
CA PRO A 218 36.30 18.27 -37.57
C PRO A 218 35.02 17.63 -38.15
N GLU A 219 35.13 17.05 -39.34
CA GLU A 219 34.04 16.29 -39.94
C GLU A 219 33.74 15.03 -39.11
N LEU A 220 32.45 14.65 -39.01
CA LEU A 220 32.04 13.39 -38.39
C LEU A 220 32.49 12.21 -39.25
N THR A 221 33.72 11.77 -39.03
CA THR A 221 34.26 10.54 -39.60
C THR A 221 33.99 9.36 -38.67
N ASP A 222 33.86 8.15 -39.22
CA ASP A 222 33.59 6.93 -38.44
C ASP A 222 34.64 6.67 -37.35
N ASP A 223 35.89 7.03 -37.62
CA ASP A 223 36.99 6.92 -36.65
C ASP A 223 36.81 7.90 -35.49
N LEU A 224 36.38 9.15 -35.75
CA LEU A 224 36.12 10.16 -34.71
C LEU A 224 34.95 9.74 -33.82
N VAL A 225 33.86 9.24 -34.41
CA VAL A 225 32.66 8.78 -33.68
C VAL A 225 33.02 7.67 -32.68
N LYS A 226 33.92 6.75 -33.07
CA LYS A 226 34.39 5.67 -32.19
C LYS A 226 35.13 6.16 -30.94
N THR A 227 35.75 7.34 -31.00
CA THR A 227 36.46 7.95 -29.87
C THR A 227 35.57 8.77 -28.92
N LEU A 228 34.33 9.08 -29.33
CA LEU A 228 33.39 9.84 -28.49
C LEU A 228 32.81 9.01 -27.34
N GLY A 229 32.83 7.69 -27.45
CA GLY A 229 32.29 6.76 -26.44
C GLY A 229 33.33 6.01 -25.60
N GLN A 230 34.63 6.26 -25.82
CA GLN A 230 35.69 5.66 -24.98
C GLN A 230 35.97 6.58 -23.79
N PRO A 231 35.77 6.11 -22.53
CA PRO A 231 36.29 6.83 -21.38
C PRO A 231 37.82 6.85 -21.47
N GLY A 232 38.41 8.03 -21.24
CA GLY A 232 39.86 8.22 -21.12
C GLY A 232 40.43 7.51 -19.89
#